data_AF-A0A210PGS9-F1
#
_entry.id   AF-A0A210PGS9-F1
#
_cell.length_a   1.000
_cell.length_b   1.000
_cell.length_c   1.000
_cell.angle_alpha   90.00
_cell.angle_beta   90.00
_cell.angle_gamma   90.00
#
_symmetry.space_group_name_H-M   'P 1'
#
loop_
_entity.id
_entity.type
_entity.pdbx_description
1 polymer ?
#
loop_
_entity_poly.entity_id
_entity_poly.type
_entity_poly.pdbx_seq_one_letter_code
_entity_poly.pdbx_strand_id
1 'polypeptide(L)'
;MYVRLNNMQSKFVSDHQVDLLVPRVPTSYHDRTEHLSLVGIIRVLSDYYVESESKGFFTGRFRQENMRGFTVQENIVCSPRLHRKASERDGVLLHRISFASIGETSYTIAQDLLDPSSMEQLLHLEAKIVNVNPETRRPSKLPVWVTERFLNFCKRDSSSMLTKQEDIVPPSNAFKTLIRTRPSDMDSNFHVHFAEFYRFCTDCASEASLNGHYRYYEDDMCWFPVLETEVTFLGESPANVNLDVYSWQDTVHVQRIYFAIYLKNNRIFQASFLYSKEKSPIESVSKL
;
A
#
# COMPACT_ATOMS: atom_id res chain seq x y z
N MET A 1 5.42 3.62 16.88
CA MET A 1 6.12 4.90 17.15
C MET A 1 6.00 5.72 15.87
N TYR A 2 5.19 6.76 15.86
CA TYR A 2 5.06 7.64 14.69
C TYR A 2 6.25 8.59 14.67
N VAL A 3 7.11 8.47 13.67
CA VAL A 3 8.19 9.45 13.45
C VAL A 3 7.52 10.68 12.84
N ARG A 4 7.39 11.76 13.62
CA ARG A 4 6.89 13.02 13.06
C ARG A 4 7.89 13.56 12.04
N LEU A 5 7.49 13.59 10.79
CA LEU A 5 8.22 14.18 9.68
C LEU A 5 8.10 15.71 9.72
N ASN A 6 8.73 16.35 10.72
CA ASN A 6 8.57 17.78 11.02
C ASN A 6 9.12 18.76 9.94
N ASN A 7 9.55 18.27 8.77
CA ASN A 7 10.25 19.07 7.74
C ASN A 7 9.65 18.94 6.33
N MET A 8 8.40 18.46 6.17
CA MET A 8 7.77 18.41 4.85
C MET A 8 7.39 19.82 4.36
N GLN A 9 7.86 20.19 3.17
CA GLN A 9 7.56 21.46 2.54
C GLN A 9 6.50 21.26 1.46
N SER A 10 5.37 21.96 1.58
CA SER A 10 4.34 21.97 0.53
C SER A 10 4.85 22.79 -0.66
N LYS A 11 4.90 22.19 -1.85
CA LYS A 11 5.30 22.87 -3.09
C LYS A 11 4.08 23.44 -3.83
N PHE A 12 2.99 22.69 -3.84
CA PHE A 12 1.73 23.11 -4.44
C PHE A 12 0.57 22.49 -3.64
N VAL A 13 -0.47 23.30 -3.40
CA VAL A 13 -1.66 22.87 -2.68
C VAL A 13 -2.87 23.40 -3.43
N SER A 14 -3.70 22.48 -3.91
CA SER A 14 -5.07 22.72 -4.33
C SER A 14 -6.00 21.76 -3.58
N ASP A 15 -7.31 22.00 -3.68
CA ASP A 15 -8.29 21.11 -3.04
C ASP A 15 -8.26 19.67 -3.59
N HIS A 16 -7.82 19.49 -4.83
CA HIS A 16 -7.88 18.22 -5.56
C HIS A 16 -6.51 17.58 -5.82
N GLN A 17 -5.42 18.32 -5.55
CA GLN A 17 -4.07 17.82 -5.67
C GLN A 17 -3.14 18.52 -4.67
N VAL A 18 -2.28 17.75 -4.02
CA VAL A 18 -1.21 18.30 -3.19
C VAL A 18 0.12 17.68 -3.60
N ASP A 19 1.12 18.54 -3.72
CA ASP A 19 2.51 18.17 -3.98
C ASP A 19 3.35 18.51 -2.75
N LEU A 20 3.88 17.49 -2.09
CA LEU A 20 4.76 17.58 -0.93
C LEU A 20 6.20 17.21 -1.33
N LEU A 21 7.16 18.08 -1.00
CA LEU A 21 8.56 17.68 -0.98
C LEU A 21 8.82 16.94 0.33
N VAL A 22 9.14 15.67 0.20
CA VAL A 22 9.36 14.79 1.34
C VAL A 22 10.86 14.54 1.51
N PRO A 23 11.40 14.76 2.72
CA PRO A 23 12.80 14.50 2.98
C PRO A 23 13.08 12.99 2.96
N ARG A 24 14.35 12.63 3.14
CA ARG A 24 14.82 11.26 3.21
C ARG A 24 13.88 10.37 4.05
N VAL A 25 13.55 9.20 3.49
CA VAL A 25 12.76 8.19 4.17
C VAL A 25 13.52 7.67 5.41
N PRO A 26 12.89 7.64 6.60
CA PRO A 26 13.52 7.08 7.80
C PRO A 26 13.99 5.64 7.61
N THR A 27 15.16 5.31 8.16
CA THR A 27 15.75 3.98 8.02
C THR A 27 14.92 2.85 8.64
N SER A 28 14.01 3.18 9.56
CA SER A 28 13.04 2.24 10.13
C SER A 28 12.02 1.69 9.12
N TYR A 29 11.92 2.29 7.94
CA TYR A 29 11.08 1.78 6.84
C TYR A 29 11.85 0.88 5.88
N HIS A 30 13.17 0.80 6.01
CA HIS A 30 13.99 -0.14 5.25
C HIS A 30 13.92 -1.55 5.84
N ASP A 31 14.05 -2.56 4.98
CA ASP A 31 14.21 -3.95 5.42
C ASP A 31 15.67 -4.28 5.78
N ARG A 32 15.94 -5.55 6.07
CA ARG A 32 17.27 -6.08 6.42
C ARG A 32 18.29 -6.01 5.28
N THR A 33 17.87 -5.66 4.07
CA THR A 33 18.73 -5.43 2.90
C THR A 33 18.94 -3.94 2.63
N GLU A 34 18.51 -3.08 3.57
CA GLU A 34 18.56 -1.62 3.50
C GLU A 34 17.71 -0.99 2.39
N HIS A 35 16.93 -1.80 1.66
CA HIS A 35 15.95 -1.29 0.70
C HIS A 35 14.68 -0.83 1.39
N LEU A 36 14.00 0.14 0.78
CA LEU A 36 12.65 0.52 1.16
C LEU A 36 11.70 -0.66 0.99
N SER A 37 11.32 -1.26 2.12
CA SER A 37 10.43 -2.42 2.15
C SER A 37 9.04 -2.03 1.64
N LEU A 38 8.29 -2.99 1.08
CA LEU A 38 6.91 -2.74 0.66
C LEU A 38 6.05 -2.18 1.81
N VAL A 39 6.18 -2.75 3.01
CA VAL A 39 5.49 -2.25 4.21
C VAL A 39 5.92 -0.81 4.55
N GLY A 40 7.21 -0.51 4.37
CA GLY A 40 7.77 0.82 4.51
C GLY A 40 7.16 1.81 3.52
N ILE A 41 7.05 1.43 2.24
CA ILE A 41 6.37 2.22 1.20
C ILE A 41 4.96 2.56 1.64
N ILE A 42 4.16 1.56 2.04
CA ILE A 42 2.77 1.76 2.43
C ILE A 42 2.66 2.72 3.63
N ARG A 43 3.48 2.54 4.66
CA ARG A 43 3.47 3.40 5.85
C ARG A 43 3.88 4.83 5.52
N VAL A 44 4.91 5.00 4.69
CA VAL A 44 5.38 6.30 4.22
C VAL A 44 4.27 7.04 3.46
N LEU A 45 3.61 6.37 2.51
CA LEU A 45 2.49 6.95 1.77
C LEU A 45 1.32 7.29 2.70
N SER A 46 1.02 6.44 3.69
CA SER A 46 0.01 6.72 4.70
C SER A 46 0.34 7.95 5.54
N ASP A 47 1.60 8.13 5.95
CA ASP A 47 2.04 9.30 6.70
C ASP A 47 1.94 10.58 5.84
N TYR A 48 2.32 10.50 4.56
CA TYR A 48 2.21 11.63 3.62
C TYR A 48 0.76 11.97 3.27
N TYR A 49 -0.13 10.98 3.24
CA TYR A 49 -1.57 11.21 3.10
C TYR A 49 -2.10 12.06 4.25
N VAL A 50 -1.77 11.70 5.50
CA VAL A 50 -2.18 12.45 6.69
C VAL A 50 -1.60 13.87 6.68
N GLU A 51 -0.35 14.06 6.26
CA GLU A 51 0.20 15.40 6.09
C GLU A 51 -0.56 16.18 5.01
N SER A 52 -0.88 15.56 3.88
CA SER A 52 -1.64 16.20 2.80
C SER A 52 -3.02 16.67 3.30
N GLU A 53 -3.70 15.87 4.13
CA GLU A 53 -4.95 16.29 4.79
C GLU A 53 -4.75 17.57 5.62
N SER A 54 -3.65 17.65 6.37
CA SER A 54 -3.31 18.82 7.20
C SER A 54 -3.04 20.08 6.36
N LYS A 55 -2.62 19.91 5.11
CA LYS A 55 -2.40 21.01 4.14
C LYS A 55 -3.66 21.38 3.37
N GLY A 56 -4.78 20.71 3.59
CA GLY A 56 -6.05 21.02 2.96
C GLY A 56 -6.40 20.16 1.75
N PHE A 57 -5.56 19.18 1.37
CA PHE A 57 -6.05 18.08 0.53
C PHE A 57 -7.23 17.46 1.25
N PHE A 58 -8.37 17.27 0.57
CA PHE A 58 -9.45 16.52 1.18
C PHE A 58 -9.88 17.11 2.55
N THR A 59 -10.22 18.41 2.55
CA THR A 59 -10.49 19.22 3.76
C THR A 59 -11.09 18.42 4.92
N GLY A 60 -10.60 18.59 6.16
CA GLY A 60 -11.03 17.87 7.37
C GLY A 60 -12.54 17.87 7.71
N ARG A 61 -13.39 18.48 6.87
CA ARG A 61 -14.85 18.34 6.83
C ARG A 61 -15.34 16.90 6.72
N PHE A 62 -14.58 16.00 6.08
CA PHE A 62 -14.95 14.57 6.05
C PHE A 62 -15.05 13.96 7.46
N ARG A 63 -14.15 14.36 8.38
CA ARG A 63 -14.24 13.94 9.79
C ARG A 63 -15.44 14.58 10.51
N GLN A 64 -15.83 15.79 10.11
CA GLN A 64 -16.99 16.50 10.68
C GLN A 64 -18.32 15.86 10.25
N GLU A 65 -18.40 15.34 9.01
CA GLU A 65 -19.59 14.68 8.47
C GLU A 65 -19.62 13.17 8.73
N ASN A 66 -18.76 12.68 9.64
CA ASN A 66 -18.66 11.26 10.02
C ASN A 66 -18.52 10.30 8.83
N MET A 67 -17.84 10.74 7.77
CA MET A 67 -17.50 9.88 6.66
C MET A 67 -16.45 8.87 7.10
N ARG A 68 -16.68 7.59 6.79
CA ARG A 68 -15.76 6.50 7.10
C ARG A 68 -15.39 5.80 5.81
N GLY A 69 -14.18 6.06 5.34
CA GLY A 69 -13.62 5.34 4.22
C GLY A 69 -13.23 3.92 4.63
N PHE A 70 -13.57 2.95 3.79
CA PHE A 70 -12.98 1.62 3.81
C PHE A 70 -12.28 1.40 2.46
N THR A 71 -10.97 1.23 2.49
CA THR A 71 -10.21 0.87 1.29
C THR A 71 -10.62 -0.54 0.88
N VAL A 72 -11.10 -0.69 -0.35
CA VAL A 72 -11.52 -2.00 -0.90
C VAL A 72 -10.49 -2.58 -1.85
N GLN A 73 -9.68 -1.72 -2.48
CA GLN A 73 -8.71 -2.14 -3.48
C GLN A 73 -7.53 -1.18 -3.53
N GLU A 74 -6.32 -1.72 -3.66
CA GLU A 74 -5.09 -0.96 -3.87
C GLU A 74 -4.23 -1.61 -4.95
N ASN A 75 -3.82 -0.82 -5.94
CA ASN A 75 -2.86 -1.24 -6.96
C ASN A 75 -1.62 -0.34 -6.88
N ILE A 76 -0.43 -0.95 -6.91
CA ILE A 76 0.84 -0.24 -6.81
C ILE A 76 1.73 -0.69 -7.95
N VAL A 77 2.41 0.26 -8.59
CA VAL A 77 3.52 0.01 -9.51
C VAL A 77 4.74 0.77 -9.02
N CYS A 78 5.82 0.03 -8.84
CA CYS A 78 7.11 0.53 -8.37
C CYS A 78 8.14 0.43 -9.49
N SER A 79 8.85 1.52 -9.73
CA SER A 79 10.09 1.49 -10.49
C SER A 79 11.17 0.79 -9.66
N PRO A 80 11.99 -0.10 -10.25
CA PRO A 80 13.18 -0.64 -9.57
C PRO A 80 14.11 0.45 -9.01
N ARG A 81 14.06 1.68 -9.58
CA ARG A 81 14.88 2.81 -9.14
C ARG A 81 14.42 3.42 -7.81
N LEU A 82 13.19 3.14 -7.35
CA LEU A 82 12.66 3.65 -6.09
C LEU A 82 13.58 3.29 -4.91
N HIS A 83 14.00 2.02 -4.83
CA HIS A 83 14.82 1.54 -3.70
C HIS A 83 16.18 2.26 -3.63
N ARG A 84 16.83 2.49 -4.77
CA ARG A 84 18.07 3.26 -4.84
C ARG A 84 17.82 4.70 -4.41
N LYS A 85 16.79 5.35 -4.98
CA LYS A 85 16.49 6.76 -4.69
C LYS A 85 16.15 6.99 -3.21
N ALA A 86 15.35 6.12 -2.62
CA ALA A 86 14.96 6.22 -1.21
C ALA A 86 16.14 6.04 -0.24
N SER A 87 17.20 5.35 -0.68
CA SER A 87 18.41 5.11 0.11
C SER A 87 19.42 6.26 0.04
N GLU A 88 19.29 7.18 -0.93
CA GLU A 88 20.17 8.34 -1.07
C GLU A 88 20.13 9.22 0.20
N ARG A 89 21.31 9.59 0.71
CA ARG A 89 21.44 10.37 1.96
C ARG A 89 20.67 11.70 1.92
N ASP A 90 20.69 12.36 0.77
CA ASP A 90 19.99 13.61 0.51
C ASP A 90 18.83 13.41 -0.48
N GLY A 91 18.33 12.17 -0.58
CA GLY A 91 17.24 11.80 -1.45
C GLY A 91 15.96 12.52 -1.04
N VAL A 92 15.57 13.51 -1.83
CA VAL A 92 14.25 14.16 -1.75
C VAL A 92 13.34 13.47 -2.76
N LEU A 93 12.13 13.14 -2.32
CA LEU A 93 11.07 12.70 -3.22
C LEU A 93 10.00 13.80 -3.31
N LEU A 94 9.31 13.85 -4.43
CA LEU A 94 8.08 14.61 -4.56
C LEU A 94 6.92 13.64 -4.45
N HIS A 95 6.17 13.73 -3.35
CA HIS A 95 4.91 13.03 -3.20
C HIS A 95 3.79 13.88 -3.79
N ARG A 96 3.03 13.31 -4.71
CA ARG A 96 1.85 13.93 -5.28
C ARG A 96 0.64 13.07 -4.94
N ILE A 97 -0.40 13.70 -4.43
CA ILE A 97 -1.68 13.05 -4.20
C ILE A 97 -2.79 13.76 -4.96
N SER A 98 -3.71 13.00 -5.54
CA SER A 98 -4.85 13.54 -6.28
C SER A 98 -6.05 12.60 -6.28
N PHE A 99 -7.20 13.09 -6.71
CA PHE A 99 -8.36 12.25 -7.04
C PHE A 99 -8.23 11.70 -8.47
N ALA A 100 -8.25 10.37 -8.59
CA ALA A 100 -8.31 9.70 -9.89
C ALA A 100 -9.76 9.58 -10.39
N SER A 101 -10.69 9.22 -9.50
CA SER A 101 -12.10 9.09 -9.85
C SER A 101 -13.03 9.31 -8.65
N ILE A 102 -14.28 9.70 -8.92
CA ILE A 102 -15.33 9.85 -7.91
C ILE A 102 -16.62 9.25 -8.47
N GLY A 103 -17.18 8.31 -7.71
CA GLY A 103 -18.48 7.69 -7.97
C GLY A 103 -19.52 8.12 -6.93
N GLU A 104 -20.62 7.39 -6.87
CA GLU A 104 -21.73 7.70 -5.94
C GLU A 104 -21.42 7.34 -4.49
N THR A 105 -20.78 6.19 -4.26
CA THR A 105 -20.48 5.64 -2.92
C THR A 105 -18.99 5.46 -2.67
N SER A 106 -18.14 5.77 -3.66
CA SER A 106 -16.70 5.50 -3.61
C SER A 106 -15.92 6.56 -4.36
N TYR A 107 -14.64 6.70 -4.03
CA TYR A 107 -13.68 7.51 -4.76
C TYR A 107 -12.35 6.77 -4.86
N THR A 108 -11.53 7.16 -5.83
CA THR A 108 -10.16 6.65 -5.99
C THR A 108 -9.16 7.77 -5.74
N ILE A 109 -8.21 7.53 -4.85
CA ILE A 109 -7.05 8.39 -4.64
C ILE A 109 -5.88 7.81 -5.46
N ALA A 110 -5.19 8.68 -6.18
CA ALA A 110 -3.90 8.38 -6.78
C ALA A 110 -2.78 9.04 -5.97
N GLN A 111 -1.70 8.29 -5.72
CA GLN A 111 -0.48 8.77 -5.08
C GLN A 111 0.73 8.45 -5.95
N ASP A 112 1.53 9.45 -6.27
CA ASP A 112 2.79 9.31 -6.99
C ASP A 112 3.97 9.64 -6.08
N LEU A 113 5.06 8.88 -6.20
CA LEU A 113 6.38 9.32 -5.76
C LEU A 113 7.23 9.60 -7.00
N LEU A 114 7.73 10.82 -7.09
CA LEU A 114 8.47 11.34 -8.23
C LEU A 114 9.89 11.72 -7.81
N ASP A 115 10.87 11.52 -8.68
CA ASP A 115 12.16 12.21 -8.55
C ASP A 115 11.93 13.71 -8.88
N PRO A 116 12.16 14.64 -7.94
CA PRO A 116 11.86 16.05 -8.15
C PRO A 116 12.74 16.71 -9.22
N SER A 117 13.88 16.11 -9.58
CA SER A 117 14.82 16.66 -10.56
C SER A 117 14.47 16.28 -12.00
N SER A 118 14.07 15.03 -12.22
CA SER A 118 13.71 14.49 -13.54
C SER A 118 12.20 14.43 -13.77
N MET A 119 11.40 14.59 -12.71
CA MET A 119 9.96 14.30 -12.67
C MET A 119 9.61 12.86 -13.05
N GLU A 120 10.58 11.94 -12.97
CA GLU A 120 10.37 10.52 -13.23
C GLU A 120 9.51 9.89 -12.12
N GLN A 121 8.51 9.11 -12.53
CA GLN A 121 7.66 8.36 -11.62
C GLN A 121 8.38 7.13 -11.10
N LEU A 122 8.62 7.12 -9.80
CA LEU A 122 9.27 6.02 -9.07
C LEU A 122 8.24 5.09 -8.46
N LEU A 123 7.05 5.60 -8.15
CA LEU A 123 5.93 4.82 -7.66
C LEU A 123 4.62 5.46 -8.10
N HIS A 124 3.63 4.64 -8.39
CA HIS A 124 2.23 5.03 -8.50
C HIS A 124 1.35 4.06 -7.73
N LEU A 125 0.42 4.61 -6.95
CA LEU A 125 -0.57 3.87 -6.19
C LEU A 125 -1.95 4.41 -6.52
N GLU A 126 -2.89 3.53 -6.87
CA GLU A 126 -4.33 3.83 -6.88
C GLU A 126 -5.01 3.07 -5.74
N ALA A 127 -5.73 3.79 -4.88
CA ALA A 127 -6.53 3.22 -3.80
C ALA A 127 -7.99 3.56 -4.01
N LYS A 128 -8.86 2.55 -4.08
CA LYS A 128 -10.32 2.73 -4.10
C LYS A 128 -10.88 2.66 -2.70
N ILE A 129 -11.57 3.72 -2.30
CA ILE A 129 -12.17 3.86 -0.98
C ILE A 129 -13.69 3.96 -1.13
N VAL A 130 -14.40 3.10 -0.41
CA VAL A 130 -15.87 3.14 -0.31
C VAL A 130 -16.23 3.90 0.96
N ASN A 131 -17.19 4.81 0.86
CA ASN A 131 -17.78 5.44 2.03
C ASN A 131 -18.73 4.45 2.71
N VAL A 132 -18.56 4.26 4.00
CA VAL A 132 -19.30 3.28 4.79
C VAL A 132 -20.04 4.01 5.91
N ASN A 133 -21.30 3.65 6.10
CA ASN A 133 -22.03 4.09 7.27
C ASN A 133 -21.53 3.30 8.50
N PRO A 134 -21.03 3.97 9.56
CA PRO A 134 -20.39 3.29 10.70
C PRO A 134 -21.33 2.39 11.50
N GLU A 135 -22.63 2.69 11.53
CA GLU A 135 -23.63 1.93 12.28
C GLU A 135 -24.01 0.65 11.54
N THR A 136 -24.29 0.75 10.25
CA THR A 136 -24.75 -0.37 9.42
C THR A 136 -23.62 -1.18 8.80
N ARG A 137 -22.40 -0.63 8.78
CA ARG A 137 -21.23 -1.16 8.06
C ARG A 137 -21.50 -1.44 6.58
N ARG A 138 -22.42 -0.69 5.97
CA ARG A 138 -22.78 -0.79 4.54
C ARG A 138 -22.30 0.42 3.75
N PRO A 139 -22.07 0.28 2.43
CA PRO A 139 -21.78 1.42 1.56
C PRO A 139 -22.86 2.50 1.68
N SER A 140 -22.42 3.75 1.80
CA SER A 140 -23.28 4.93 1.84
C SER A 140 -22.85 5.93 0.77
N LYS A 141 -23.79 6.76 0.31
CA LYS A 141 -23.49 7.79 -0.68
C LYS A 141 -22.46 8.76 -0.14
N LEU A 142 -21.60 9.27 -1.02
CA LEU A 142 -20.76 10.43 -0.71
C LEU A 142 -21.68 11.66 -0.54
N PRO A 143 -21.32 12.62 0.32
CA PRO A 143 -22.01 13.90 0.37
C PRO A 143 -21.98 14.59 -1.00
N VAL A 144 -23.09 15.25 -1.35
CA VAL A 144 -23.29 15.91 -2.65
C VAL A 144 -22.16 16.90 -2.95
N TRP A 145 -21.71 17.64 -1.94
CA TRP A 145 -20.63 18.61 -2.11
C TRP A 145 -19.30 17.98 -2.56
N VAL A 146 -19.03 16.71 -2.17
CA VAL A 146 -17.81 15.99 -2.61
C VAL A 146 -17.88 15.75 -4.10
N THR A 147 -19.02 15.22 -4.58
CA THR A 147 -19.24 15.00 -6.01
C THR A 147 -19.19 16.31 -6.79
N GLU A 148 -19.90 17.35 -6.36
CA GLU A 148 -19.92 18.65 -7.06
C GLU A 148 -18.54 19.32 -7.11
N ARG A 149 -17.78 19.27 -6.01
CA ARG A 149 -16.48 19.94 -5.91
C ARG A 149 -15.41 19.24 -6.73
N PHE A 150 -15.41 17.91 -6.78
CA PHE A 150 -14.25 17.16 -7.25
C PHE A 150 -14.47 16.40 -8.56
N LEU A 151 -15.71 16.23 -9.04
CA LEU A 151 -15.99 15.51 -10.27
C LEU A 151 -15.28 16.13 -11.50
N ASN A 152 -15.13 17.45 -11.53
CA ASN A 152 -14.47 18.17 -12.62
C ASN A 152 -12.94 18.04 -12.63
N PHE A 153 -12.34 17.59 -11.52
CA PHE A 153 -10.88 17.43 -11.40
C PHE A 153 -10.42 16.00 -11.69
N CYS A 154 -11.33 15.03 -11.70
CA CYS A 154 -11.02 13.67 -12.08
C CYS A 154 -10.71 13.63 -13.59
N LYS A 155 -9.48 13.29 -13.96
CA LYS A 155 -9.07 13.16 -15.36
C LYS A 155 -9.86 12.03 -16.00
N ARG A 156 -10.57 12.30 -17.11
CA ARG A 156 -11.31 11.26 -17.85
C ARG A 156 -10.41 10.23 -18.55
N ASP A 157 -9.12 10.54 -18.74
CA ASP A 157 -8.25 9.81 -19.68
C ASP A 157 -7.20 8.89 -19.05
N SER A 158 -7.08 8.79 -17.73
CA SER A 158 -6.25 7.75 -17.12
C SER A 158 -7.08 6.48 -17.00
N SER A 159 -6.77 5.47 -17.82
CA SER A 159 -7.28 4.11 -17.62
C SER A 159 -6.93 3.69 -16.19
N SER A 160 -7.92 3.65 -15.30
CA SER A 160 -7.69 3.22 -13.93
C SER A 160 -7.03 1.84 -13.93
N MET A 161 -6.01 1.70 -13.10
CA MET A 161 -5.32 0.45 -12.89
C MET A 161 -6.19 -0.56 -12.16
N LEU A 162 -7.25 -0.10 -11.49
CA LEU A 162 -8.14 -0.90 -10.67
C LEU A 162 -9.05 -1.75 -11.55
N THR A 163 -8.61 -2.97 -11.84
CA THR A 163 -9.45 -4.02 -12.43
C THR A 163 -10.15 -4.78 -11.31
N LYS A 164 -11.38 -5.23 -11.54
CA LYS A 164 -12.03 -6.13 -10.57
C LYS A 164 -11.20 -7.40 -10.49
N GLN A 165 -10.56 -7.64 -9.34
CA GLN A 165 -9.86 -8.88 -9.10
C GLN A 165 -10.88 -10.00 -8.94
N GLU A 166 -10.65 -11.13 -9.62
CA GLU A 166 -11.44 -12.34 -9.39
C GLU A 166 -11.17 -12.88 -7.97
N ASP A 167 -12.08 -13.69 -7.46
CA ASP A 167 -11.89 -14.31 -6.16
C ASP A 167 -10.72 -15.30 -6.23
N ILE A 168 -9.69 -15.05 -5.44
CA ILE A 168 -8.48 -15.88 -5.44
C ILE A 168 -8.66 -16.98 -4.38
N VAL A 169 -8.71 -18.23 -4.81
CA VAL A 169 -8.79 -19.40 -3.91
C VAL A 169 -7.42 -20.06 -3.80
N PRO A 170 -6.86 -20.21 -2.59
CA PRO A 170 -5.60 -20.92 -2.41
C PRO A 170 -5.70 -22.36 -2.94
N PRO A 171 -4.75 -22.81 -3.77
CA PRO A 171 -4.71 -24.21 -4.19
C PRO A 171 -4.37 -25.11 -3.00
N SER A 172 -4.66 -26.41 -3.13
CA SER A 172 -4.43 -27.40 -2.07
C SER A 172 -2.97 -27.52 -1.65
N ASN A 173 -2.03 -27.15 -2.53
CA ASN A 173 -0.60 -27.16 -2.27
C ASN A 173 -0.05 -25.79 -1.84
N ALA A 174 -0.88 -24.78 -1.56
CA ALA A 174 -0.39 -23.48 -1.12
C ALA A 174 0.42 -23.59 0.18
N PHE A 175 1.50 -22.81 0.28
CA PHE A 175 2.20 -22.64 1.55
C PHE A 175 1.28 -21.90 2.53
N LYS A 176 1.35 -22.29 3.80
CA LYS A 176 0.53 -21.70 4.87
C LYS A 176 1.40 -21.42 6.07
N THR A 177 1.33 -20.18 6.56
CA THR A 177 1.87 -19.81 7.87
C THR A 177 0.75 -19.29 8.78
N LEU A 178 0.97 -19.38 10.09
CA LEU A 178 0.03 -18.93 11.11
C LEU A 178 0.58 -17.68 11.79
N ILE A 179 -0.12 -16.56 11.65
CA ILE A 179 0.28 -15.29 12.26
C ILE A 179 -0.69 -14.92 13.36
N ARG A 180 -0.17 -14.63 14.55
CA ARG A 180 -0.95 -14.07 15.65
C ARG A 180 -0.85 -12.54 15.64
N THR A 181 -1.97 -11.87 15.41
CA THR A 181 -2.05 -10.40 15.46
C THR A 181 -1.78 -9.90 16.88
N ARG A 182 -1.09 -8.77 16.99
CA ARG A 182 -0.65 -8.18 18.26
C ARG A 182 -1.38 -6.85 18.51
N PRO A 183 -1.48 -6.40 19.76
CA PRO A 183 -2.02 -5.07 20.05
C PRO A 183 -1.27 -3.93 19.33
N SER A 184 0.03 -4.09 19.09
CA SER A 184 0.87 -3.13 18.36
C SER A 184 0.58 -3.05 16.86
N ASP A 185 -0.14 -4.04 16.31
CA ASP A 185 -0.50 -4.08 14.91
C ASP A 185 -1.75 -3.23 14.62
N MET A 186 -2.43 -2.74 15.68
CA MET A 186 -3.68 -2.00 15.54
C MET A 186 -3.47 -0.50 15.26
N ASP A 187 -4.42 0.06 14.53
CA ASP A 187 -4.57 1.50 14.33
C ASP A 187 -5.51 2.16 15.36
N SER A 188 -5.85 3.43 15.16
CA SER A 188 -6.76 4.19 16.02
C SER A 188 -8.24 3.77 15.91
N ASN A 189 -8.57 2.89 14.97
CA ASN A 189 -9.91 2.33 14.79
C ASN A 189 -10.04 0.94 15.46
N PHE A 190 -9.04 0.51 16.24
CA PHE A 190 -9.01 -0.75 16.99
C PHE A 190 -9.07 -2.02 16.12
N HIS A 191 -8.55 -1.93 14.90
CA HIS A 191 -8.31 -3.07 14.03
C HIS A 191 -6.88 -3.03 13.50
N VAL A 192 -6.41 -4.17 12.99
CA VAL A 192 -5.08 -4.31 12.41
C VAL A 192 -4.92 -3.32 11.27
N HIS A 193 -3.89 -2.48 11.36
CA HIS A 193 -3.58 -1.47 10.35
C HIS A 193 -3.33 -2.15 8.99
N PHE A 194 -3.88 -1.59 7.91
CA PHE A 194 -3.86 -2.23 6.59
C PHE A 194 -2.45 -2.57 6.08
N ALA A 195 -1.45 -1.73 6.38
CA ALA A 195 -0.03 -1.99 6.09
C ALA A 195 0.50 -3.31 6.67
N GLU A 196 -0.09 -3.83 7.75
CA GLU A 196 0.34 -5.09 8.35
C GLU A 196 -0.04 -6.30 7.49
N PHE A 197 -1.11 -6.22 6.69
CA PHE A 197 -1.45 -7.30 5.76
C PHE A 197 -0.35 -7.50 4.70
N TYR A 198 0.27 -6.42 4.22
CA TYR A 198 1.44 -6.49 3.35
C TYR A 198 2.61 -7.18 4.06
N ARG A 199 2.86 -6.84 5.33
CA ARG A 199 3.92 -7.47 6.12
C ARG A 199 3.69 -8.97 6.28
N PHE A 200 2.46 -9.35 6.62
CA PHE A 200 2.08 -10.75 6.74
C PHE A 200 2.31 -11.53 5.45
N CYS A 201 2.00 -10.93 4.30
CA CYS A 201 2.27 -11.53 2.99
C CYS A 201 3.77 -11.66 2.73
N THR A 202 4.57 -10.62 2.96
CA THR A 202 6.02 -10.67 2.72
C THR A 202 6.75 -11.61 3.68
N ASP A 203 6.31 -11.70 4.93
CA ASP A 203 6.83 -12.64 5.93
C ASP A 203 6.53 -14.09 5.49
N CYS A 204 5.28 -14.38 5.13
CA CYS A 204 4.86 -15.68 4.58
C CYS A 204 5.63 -16.04 3.31
N ALA A 205 5.85 -15.07 2.41
CA ALA A 205 6.59 -15.32 1.19
C ALA A 205 8.06 -15.67 1.45
N SER A 206 8.70 -14.95 2.38
CA SER A 206 10.08 -15.21 2.78
C SER A 206 10.19 -16.61 3.38
N GLU A 207 9.27 -16.99 4.27
CA GLU A 207 9.21 -18.32 4.85
C GLU A 207 9.00 -19.40 3.78
N ALA A 208 8.06 -19.22 2.86
CA ALA A 208 7.79 -20.15 1.77
C ALA A 208 9.04 -20.36 0.88
N SER A 209 9.70 -19.27 0.49
CA SER A 209 10.92 -19.29 -0.33
C SER A 209 12.05 -20.05 0.35
N LEU A 210 12.31 -19.75 1.63
CA LEU A 210 13.36 -20.41 2.42
C LEU A 210 13.07 -21.89 2.70
N ASN A 211 11.81 -22.32 2.61
CA ASN A 211 11.42 -23.74 2.67
C ASN A 211 11.41 -24.44 1.30
N GLY A 212 11.90 -23.78 0.24
CA GLY A 212 11.93 -24.33 -1.11
C GLY A 212 10.54 -24.52 -1.73
N HIS A 213 9.53 -23.78 -1.25
CA HIS A 213 8.17 -23.91 -1.75
C HIS A 213 8.01 -23.32 -3.16
N TYR A 214 8.65 -22.19 -3.42
CA TYR A 214 8.63 -21.54 -4.73
C TYR A 214 9.62 -22.23 -5.67
N ARG A 215 9.26 -22.28 -6.96
CA ARG A 215 10.09 -22.90 -8.00
C ARG A 215 11.24 -22.02 -8.46
N TYR A 216 11.09 -20.70 -8.31
CA TYR A 216 12.04 -19.71 -8.85
C TYR A 216 12.80 -18.95 -7.76
N TYR A 217 12.15 -18.66 -6.65
CA TYR A 217 12.74 -17.92 -5.55
C TYR A 217 13.30 -18.94 -4.54
N GLU A 218 14.63 -18.91 -4.38
CA GLU A 218 15.40 -19.85 -3.54
C GLU A 218 16.09 -19.15 -2.35
N ASP A 219 15.84 -17.86 -2.17
CA ASP A 219 16.41 -17.06 -1.11
C ASP A 219 15.30 -16.21 -0.48
N ASP A 220 15.64 -15.51 0.58
CA ASP A 220 14.77 -14.59 1.26
C ASP A 220 14.12 -13.58 0.28
N MET A 221 12.80 -13.45 0.35
CA MET A 221 12.03 -12.62 -0.58
C MET A 221 12.35 -11.13 -0.44
N CYS A 222 12.94 -10.68 0.67
CA CYS A 222 13.39 -9.29 0.81
C CYS A 222 14.48 -8.90 -0.20
N TRP A 223 15.20 -9.88 -0.77
CA TRP A 223 16.19 -9.61 -1.81
C TRP A 223 15.57 -9.25 -3.16
N PHE A 224 14.29 -9.56 -3.36
CA PHE A 224 13.60 -9.35 -4.63
C PHE A 224 12.61 -8.18 -4.46
N PRO A 225 12.89 -7.02 -5.08
CA PRO A 225 11.95 -5.91 -5.13
C PRO A 225 10.53 -6.31 -5.57
N VAL A 226 9.53 -5.76 -4.90
CA VAL A 226 8.15 -5.82 -5.38
C VAL A 226 7.95 -4.70 -6.40
N LEU A 227 7.65 -5.10 -7.62
CA LEU A 227 7.44 -4.21 -8.76
C LEU A 227 5.98 -3.82 -8.90
N GLU A 228 5.06 -4.73 -8.61
CA GLU A 228 3.63 -4.47 -8.70
C GLU A 228 2.88 -5.16 -7.57
N THR A 229 1.80 -4.55 -7.11
CA THR A 229 0.83 -5.21 -6.23
C THR A 229 -0.58 -4.97 -6.71
N GLU A 230 -1.42 -5.99 -6.60
CA GLU A 230 -2.87 -5.88 -6.73
C GLU A 230 -3.51 -6.45 -5.48
N VAL A 231 -4.20 -5.62 -4.73
CA VAL A 231 -4.69 -5.95 -3.39
C VAL A 231 -6.18 -5.68 -3.29
N THR A 232 -6.91 -6.62 -2.69
CA THR A 232 -8.33 -6.45 -2.34
C THR A 232 -8.51 -6.69 -0.84
N PHE A 233 -9.07 -5.69 -0.16
CA PHE A 233 -9.45 -5.78 1.25
C PHE A 233 -10.91 -6.18 1.36
N LEU A 234 -11.15 -7.32 2.03
CA LEU A 234 -12.48 -7.92 2.16
C LEU A 234 -13.04 -7.82 3.59
N GLY A 235 -12.18 -7.58 4.58
CA GLY A 235 -12.57 -7.42 5.97
C GLY A 235 -11.44 -6.91 6.86
N GLU A 236 -11.79 -6.67 8.13
CA GLU A 236 -10.89 -6.19 9.18
C GLU A 236 -10.50 -7.35 10.12
N SER A 237 -9.38 -7.21 10.85
CA SER A 237 -8.99 -8.14 11.90
C SER A 237 -8.77 -7.42 13.22
N PRO A 238 -9.20 -7.98 14.37
CA PRO A 238 -8.80 -7.47 15.69
C PRO A 238 -7.38 -7.93 16.06
N ALA A 239 -6.87 -7.46 17.21
CA ALA A 239 -5.67 -8.00 17.84
C ALA A 239 -5.92 -9.35 18.53
N ASN A 240 -4.83 -10.06 18.83
CA ASN A 240 -4.79 -11.32 19.58
C ASN A 240 -5.56 -12.49 18.94
N VAL A 241 -5.74 -12.47 17.63
CA VAL A 241 -6.33 -13.57 16.86
C VAL A 241 -5.30 -14.20 15.95
N ASN A 242 -5.55 -15.45 15.58
CA ASN A 242 -4.73 -16.13 14.58
C ASN A 242 -5.31 -15.90 13.18
N LEU A 243 -4.43 -15.55 12.25
CA LEU A 243 -4.69 -15.42 10.84
C LEU A 243 -3.94 -16.52 10.10
N ASP A 244 -4.66 -17.21 9.22
CA ASP A 244 -4.07 -18.16 8.29
C ASP A 244 -3.64 -17.39 7.03
N VAL A 245 -2.34 -17.34 6.77
CA VAL A 245 -1.78 -16.62 5.63
C VAL A 245 -1.28 -17.64 4.62
N TYR A 246 -1.92 -17.65 3.46
CA TYR A 246 -1.59 -18.54 2.36
C TYR A 246 -0.74 -17.79 1.33
N SER A 247 0.21 -18.50 0.73
CA SER A 247 0.98 -18.02 -0.40
C SER A 247 1.27 -19.11 -1.42
N TRP A 248 1.25 -18.76 -2.70
CA TRP A 248 1.63 -19.67 -3.79
C TRP A 248 2.09 -18.90 -5.02
N GLN A 249 2.99 -19.53 -5.78
CA GLN A 249 3.53 -18.96 -7.02
C GLN A 249 2.63 -19.28 -8.21
N ASP A 250 2.45 -18.32 -9.11
CA ASP A 250 1.74 -18.54 -10.37
C ASP A 250 2.45 -19.60 -11.23
N THR A 251 1.67 -20.44 -11.89
CA THR A 251 2.21 -21.55 -12.71
C THR A 251 2.76 -21.12 -14.06
N VAL A 252 2.35 -19.95 -14.56
CA VAL A 252 2.72 -19.39 -15.87
C VAL A 252 3.70 -18.22 -15.69
N HIS A 253 3.42 -17.32 -14.76
CA HIS A 253 4.18 -16.11 -14.45
C HIS A 253 4.95 -16.27 -13.14
N VAL A 254 6.10 -16.94 -13.17
CA VAL A 254 6.90 -17.28 -11.98
C VAL A 254 7.23 -16.09 -11.06
N GLN A 255 7.21 -14.86 -11.57
CA GLN A 255 7.43 -13.66 -10.75
C GLN A 255 6.23 -13.26 -9.88
N ARG A 256 5.03 -13.76 -10.20
CA ARG A 256 3.80 -13.42 -9.51
C ARG A 256 3.54 -14.42 -8.38
N ILE A 257 3.41 -13.88 -7.18
CA ILE A 257 3.06 -14.62 -5.97
C ILE A 257 1.69 -14.14 -5.52
N TYR A 258 0.80 -15.08 -5.25
CA TYR A 258 -0.54 -14.82 -4.75
C TYR A 258 -0.62 -15.03 -3.26
N PHE A 259 -1.51 -14.28 -2.62
CA PHE A 259 -1.73 -14.33 -1.19
C PHE A 259 -3.22 -14.34 -0.88
N ALA A 260 -3.59 -15.03 0.20
CA ALA A 260 -4.90 -14.90 0.81
C ALA A 260 -4.76 -15.00 2.33
N ILE A 261 -5.49 -14.15 3.06
CA ILE A 261 -5.50 -14.15 4.52
C ILE A 261 -6.90 -14.47 5.01
N TYR A 262 -6.98 -15.48 5.87
CA TYR A 262 -8.21 -15.95 6.48
C TYR A 262 -8.23 -15.67 7.98
N LEU A 263 -9.33 -15.09 8.43
CA LEU A 263 -9.71 -15.05 9.84
C LEU A 263 -10.73 -16.16 10.08
N LYS A 264 -10.29 -17.25 10.74
CA LYS A 264 -11.06 -18.50 10.82
C LYS A 264 -11.34 -19.01 9.39
N ASN A 265 -12.60 -19.05 8.97
CA ASN A 265 -13.02 -19.51 7.65
C ASN A 265 -13.36 -18.37 6.68
N ASN A 266 -13.19 -17.11 7.11
CA ASN A 266 -13.53 -15.94 6.31
C ASN A 266 -12.27 -15.33 5.70
N ARG A 267 -12.22 -15.23 4.36
CA ARG A 267 -11.16 -14.49 3.67
C ARG A 267 -11.36 -13.00 3.92
N ILE A 268 -10.35 -12.34 4.48
CA ILE A 268 -10.40 -10.90 4.80
C ILE A 268 -9.47 -10.07 3.91
N PHE A 269 -8.54 -10.72 3.20
CA PHE A 269 -7.59 -10.07 2.32
C PHE A 269 -7.16 -11.04 1.22
N GLN A 270 -6.95 -10.52 0.03
CA GLN A 270 -6.30 -11.23 -1.07
C GLN A 270 -5.36 -10.28 -1.82
N ALA A 271 -4.28 -10.82 -2.35
CA ALA A 271 -3.34 -10.02 -3.13
C ALA A 271 -2.60 -10.86 -4.18
N SER A 272 -2.01 -10.16 -5.15
CA SER A 272 -0.91 -10.70 -5.95
C SER A 272 0.22 -9.68 -6.00
N PHE A 273 1.45 -10.14 -5.80
CA PHE A 273 2.66 -9.32 -5.90
C PHE A 273 3.51 -9.82 -7.05
N LEU A 274 3.94 -8.89 -7.92
CA LEU A 274 4.94 -9.16 -8.94
C LEU A 274 6.32 -8.79 -8.39
N TYR A 275 7.16 -9.80 -8.18
CA TYR A 275 8.53 -9.61 -7.72
C TYR A 275 9.49 -9.46 -8.91
N SER A 276 10.64 -8.83 -8.70
CA SER A 276 11.73 -8.84 -9.67
C SER A 276 12.26 -10.26 -9.89
N LYS A 277 12.91 -10.49 -11.04
CA LYS A 277 13.67 -11.73 -11.29
C LYS A 277 14.99 -11.73 -10.57
N GLU A 278 15.66 -10.59 -10.60
CA GLU A 278 16.99 -10.41 -10.05
C GLU A 278 16.90 -9.89 -8.62
N LYS A 279 17.83 -10.35 -7.79
CA LYS A 279 18.03 -9.76 -6.47
C LYS A 279 18.46 -8.31 -6.64
N SER A 280 18.01 -7.43 -5.75
CA SER A 280 18.63 -6.12 -5.65
C SER A 280 20.12 -6.29 -5.40
N PRO A 281 20.97 -5.51 -6.09
CA PRO A 281 22.39 -5.51 -5.76
C PRO A 281 22.53 -5.11 -4.30
N ILE A 282 23.38 -5.83 -3.56
CA ILE A 282 23.98 -5.27 -2.36
C ILE A 282 24.86 -4.15 -2.89
N GLU A 283 24.33 -2.93 -2.99
CA GLU A 283 25.21 -1.78 -2.98
C GLU A 283 25.98 -1.95 -1.69
N SER A 284 27.28 -2.22 -1.80
CA SER A 284 28.17 -2.38 -0.66
C SER A 284 28.17 -1.04 0.06
N VAL A 285 27.16 -0.80 0.90
CA VAL A 285 27.10 0.32 1.80
C VAL A 285 28.32 0.11 2.67
N SER A 286 29.31 0.93 2.35
CA SER A 286 30.65 0.92 2.88
C SER A 286 30.59 0.57 4.36
N LYS A 287 31.30 -0.50 4.73
CA LYS A 287 31.68 -0.82 6.11
C LYS A 287 31.78 0.48 6.92
N LEU A 288 30.75 0.77 7.73
CA LEU A 288 30.84 1.80 8.77
C LEU A 288 31.82 1.33 9.83
#